data_AF-A0A9D1IRE3-F1
#
_entry.id   AF-A0A9D1IRE3-F1
#
_cell.length_a   1.000
_cell.length_b   1.000
_cell.length_c   1.000
_cell.angle_alpha   90.00
_cell.angle_beta   90.00
_cell.angle_gamma   90.00
#
_symmetry.space_group_name_H-M   'P 1'
#
loop_
_entity.id
_entity.type
_entity.pdbx_description
1 polymer ?
#
loop_
_entity_poly.entity_id
_entity_poly.type
_entity_poly.pdbx_seq_one_letter_code
_entity_poly.pdbx_strand_id
1 'polypeptide(L)'
;MKRFLGVLTALLLLGWSTAFPVLAQTELRPVDVGNFNDYTGGGSSWDSGGSSWSYDSGGSSYYSGSSGGGSGSWVDFLIGAGVVAVIVVVVVLGSKKRGKKGGSAMPHMPSGAPLQDNTNAIVPAIRRYDENFSLDRFTGWVKEVFITLQEAWTAKDWSRIRPFEKEELFQQHAKQLQQYIDQGRTNHIERIAINQAYPFEYRRESEYEYLKMYLDVRMIDYISEDATGKVVMGDKDDPYFLRYLLTFMRRNGVKTDAAKSNHSTTACPHCGAPTKITSAGKCEYCGFIITTGEHDWVLSDISAVKGSTHYGSGGVYIDDGMEG
;
A
#
# COMPACT_ATOMS: atom_id res chain seq x y z
N MET A 1 18.16 2.47 75.01
CA MET A 1 19.54 2.51 74.48
C MET A 1 19.75 1.22 73.68
N LYS A 2 19.74 1.27 72.34
CA LYS A 2 20.91 1.00 71.46
C LYS A 2 21.58 -0.36 71.76
N ARG A 3 21.77 -1.38 70.90
CA ARG A 3 21.78 -1.70 69.44
C ARG A 3 21.90 -3.26 69.38
N PHE A 4 21.59 -4.06 68.35
CA PHE A 4 22.08 -4.23 66.96
C PHE A 4 21.22 -5.40 66.37
N LEU A 5 20.54 -5.26 65.22
CA LEU A 5 21.00 -5.61 63.86
C LEU A 5 21.48 -7.07 63.74
N GLY A 6 20.96 -7.99 62.94
CA GLY A 6 19.95 -8.01 61.88
C GLY A 6 20.08 -9.41 61.24
N VAL A 7 18.98 -10.16 61.21
CA VAL A 7 18.94 -11.61 60.93
C VAL A 7 19.09 -11.90 59.43
N LEU A 8 19.83 -12.97 59.13
CA LEU A 8 20.02 -13.60 57.83
C LEU A 8 18.72 -13.79 57.04
N THR A 9 18.73 -13.45 55.76
CA THR A 9 18.02 -14.17 54.69
C THR A 9 18.35 -13.52 53.34
N ALA A 10 19.22 -14.14 52.53
CA ALA A 10 19.38 -13.77 51.12
C ALA A 10 19.86 -15.00 50.30
N LEU A 11 18.85 -15.79 49.94
CA LEU A 11 18.63 -16.45 48.65
C LEU A 11 19.85 -16.88 47.81
N LEU A 12 19.94 -18.21 47.70
CA LEU A 12 20.58 -19.01 46.67
C LEU A 12 20.45 -18.38 45.27
N LEU A 13 21.57 -17.86 44.77
CA LEU A 13 21.83 -17.70 43.34
C LEU A 13 22.43 -19.03 42.86
N LEU A 14 21.74 -19.74 41.98
CA LEU A 14 22.29 -20.56 40.89
C LEU A 14 21.14 -21.37 40.25
N GLY A 15 20.84 -21.06 38.98
CA GLY A 15 20.07 -21.95 38.11
C GLY A 15 18.78 -21.36 37.54
N TRP A 16 18.90 -20.54 36.50
CA TRP A 16 18.26 -20.85 35.22
C TRP A 16 18.80 -19.94 34.12
N SER A 17 19.54 -20.55 33.19
CA SER A 17 19.72 -19.99 31.86
C SER A 17 18.39 -20.12 31.12
N THR A 18 17.56 -19.09 31.19
CA THR A 18 16.55 -18.88 30.16
C THR A 18 17.20 -18.07 29.07
N ALA A 19 17.72 -18.78 28.07
CA ALA A 19 17.81 -18.23 26.73
C ALA A 19 16.41 -17.73 26.38
N PHE A 20 16.19 -16.42 26.46
CA PHE A 20 15.00 -15.81 25.86
C PHE A 20 15.17 -15.99 24.36
N PRO A 21 14.31 -16.77 23.67
CA PRO A 21 14.25 -16.66 22.24
C PRO A 21 13.88 -15.20 21.96
N VAL A 22 14.78 -14.50 21.27
CA VAL A 22 14.47 -13.23 20.62
C VAL A 22 13.35 -13.58 19.65
N LEU A 23 12.10 -13.43 20.10
CA LEU A 23 10.97 -13.35 19.21
C LEU A 23 11.27 -12.14 18.35
N ALA A 24 11.75 -12.42 17.14
CA ALA A 24 11.79 -11.46 16.06
C ALA A 24 10.39 -10.88 15.99
N GLN A 25 10.23 -9.66 16.50
CA GLN A 25 9.05 -8.86 16.25
C GLN A 25 9.07 -8.64 14.75
N THR A 26 8.32 -9.47 14.03
CA THR A 26 7.87 -9.16 12.70
C THR A 26 6.98 -7.94 12.87
N GLU A 27 7.61 -6.77 12.85
CA GLU A 27 6.95 -5.49 12.59
C GLU A 27 6.05 -5.75 11.39
N LEU A 28 4.73 -5.78 11.63
CA LEU A 28 3.71 -5.82 10.60
C LEU A 28 3.92 -4.55 9.78
N ARG A 29 4.72 -4.67 8.72
CA ARG A 29 4.94 -3.60 7.77
C ARG A 29 3.58 -3.18 7.23
N PRO A 30 3.29 -1.89 7.08
CA PRO A 30 2.10 -1.45 6.38
C PRO A 30 2.19 -1.93 4.93
N VAL A 31 1.56 -3.07 4.67
CA VAL A 31 1.22 -3.56 3.34
C VAL A 31 0.11 -2.64 2.85
N ASP A 32 0.42 -1.87 1.82
CA ASP A 32 -0.47 -0.86 1.25
C ASP A 32 -0.62 -1.21 -0.25
N VAL A 33 -1.67 -0.77 -0.90
CA VAL A 33 -1.85 -0.92 -2.35
C VAL A 33 -2.44 0.38 -2.83
N GLY A 34 -1.59 1.39 -3.00
CA GLY A 34 -1.99 2.69 -3.57
C GLY A 34 -1.84 3.90 -2.64
N ASN A 35 -1.49 3.73 -1.37
CA ASN A 35 -1.19 4.86 -0.46
C ASN A 35 0.29 4.89 -0.02
N PHE A 36 1.17 4.43 -0.92
CA PHE A 36 2.63 4.51 -0.75
C PHE A 36 3.24 5.88 -1.02
N ASN A 37 2.45 6.78 -1.60
CA ASN A 37 2.90 8.10 -1.98
C ASN A 37 2.78 9.07 -0.79
N ASP A 38 3.93 9.49 -0.27
CA ASP A 38 4.00 10.68 0.57
C ASP A 38 3.73 11.89 -0.35
N TYR A 39 2.48 12.34 -0.46
CA TYR A 39 2.03 13.50 -1.27
C TYR A 39 2.64 14.85 -0.81
N THR A 40 3.75 14.84 -0.08
CA THR A 40 4.33 15.99 0.61
C THR A 40 5.21 16.84 -0.30
N GLY A 41 4.56 17.46 -1.28
CA GLY A 41 5.00 18.70 -1.92
C GLY A 41 4.36 19.93 -1.26
N GLY A 42 4.40 20.03 0.08
CA GLY A 42 3.93 21.21 0.81
C GLY A 42 3.19 20.93 2.12
N GLY A 43 3.94 20.66 3.19
CA GLY A 43 3.57 20.97 4.57
C GLY A 43 2.35 20.26 5.20
N SER A 44 2.56 19.03 5.68
CA SER A 44 2.21 18.55 7.04
C SER A 44 2.41 17.04 7.10
N SER A 45 3.23 16.56 8.04
CA SER A 45 3.47 15.14 8.29
C SER A 45 2.16 14.44 8.68
N TRP A 46 1.90 13.28 8.07
CA TRP A 46 0.85 12.39 8.51
C TRP A 46 1.49 11.43 9.52
N ASP A 47 1.58 11.91 10.76
CA ASP A 47 1.98 11.07 11.89
C ASP A 47 0.82 10.11 12.22
N SER A 48 1.08 8.83 12.02
CA SER A 48 0.23 7.75 12.50
C SER A 48 0.27 7.74 14.02
N GLY A 49 -0.75 8.29 14.67
CA GLY A 49 -0.87 8.31 16.13
C GLY A 49 -2.32 8.15 16.56
N GLY A 50 -2.64 7.04 17.22
CA GLY A 50 -3.91 6.87 17.90
C GLY A 50 -3.98 7.72 19.17
N SER A 51 -5.16 8.27 19.48
CA SER A 51 -5.80 8.26 20.81
C SER A 51 -7.02 9.20 20.89
N SER A 52 -8.05 8.69 21.57
CA SER A 52 -9.13 9.35 22.33
C SER A 52 -9.47 10.82 22.06
N TRP A 53 -10.72 11.07 21.64
CA TRP A 53 -11.32 12.40 21.67
C TRP A 53 -12.13 12.58 22.96
N SER A 54 -11.60 13.40 23.86
CA SER A 54 -12.37 14.09 24.90
C SER A 54 -13.06 15.30 24.28
N TYR A 55 -14.31 15.53 24.67
CA TYR A 55 -15.07 16.71 24.27
C TYR A 55 -14.55 17.92 25.05
N ASP A 56 -14.32 19.04 24.36
CA ASP A 56 -14.29 20.34 25.01
C ASP A 56 -15.01 21.38 24.14
N SER A 57 -15.94 22.06 24.80
CA SER A 57 -16.83 23.07 24.25
C SER A 57 -16.16 24.43 24.43
N GLY A 58 -16.03 25.20 23.35
CA GLY A 58 -15.48 26.56 23.41
C GLY A 58 -16.27 27.52 22.54
N GLY A 59 -17.10 28.35 23.17
CA GLY A 59 -17.91 29.36 22.51
C GLY A 59 -17.10 30.49 21.88
N SER A 60 -17.71 31.19 20.92
CA SER A 60 -17.20 32.46 20.42
C SER A 60 -18.28 33.53 20.45
N SER A 61 -17.82 34.71 20.86
CA SER A 61 -18.53 35.88 21.32
C SER A 61 -19.20 36.68 20.21
N TYR A 62 -20.44 37.08 20.50
CA TYR A 62 -21.17 38.14 19.83
C TYR A 62 -20.57 39.50 20.20
N TYR A 63 -20.25 40.31 19.18
CA TYR A 63 -20.13 41.76 19.33
C TYR A 63 -21.36 42.43 18.73
N SER A 64 -22.02 43.21 19.57
CA SER A 64 -23.18 44.03 19.29
C SER A 64 -22.78 45.42 18.81
N GLY A 65 -23.66 46.03 18.02
CA GLY A 65 -23.59 47.43 17.61
C GLY A 65 -24.92 47.90 17.00
N SER A 66 -25.87 48.25 17.87
CA SER A 66 -27.07 49.07 17.59
C SER A 66 -26.66 50.44 17.00
N SER A 67 -27.48 51.26 16.33
CA SER A 67 -28.90 51.33 15.97
C SER A 67 -29.06 52.61 15.14
N GLY A 68 -30.04 52.70 14.24
CA GLY A 68 -30.44 54.01 13.70
C GLY A 68 -31.52 53.89 12.62
N GLY A 69 -32.77 54.12 13.01
CA GLY A 69 -33.88 54.26 12.08
C GLY A 69 -33.90 55.64 11.43
N GLY A 70 -34.42 55.72 10.19
CA GLY A 70 -34.66 56.98 9.52
C GLY A 70 -35.05 56.80 8.06
N SER A 71 -36.35 56.95 7.78
CA SER A 71 -37.00 57.43 6.55
C SER A 71 -36.24 57.34 5.21
N GLY A 72 -36.83 56.59 4.27
CA GLY A 72 -36.34 56.37 2.92
C GLY A 72 -36.02 57.65 2.14
N SER A 73 -34.84 57.62 1.51
CA SER A 73 -34.43 58.56 0.48
C SER A 73 -33.68 57.80 -0.61
N TRP A 74 -34.10 57.99 -1.86
CA TRP A 74 -33.55 57.45 -3.11
C TRP A 74 -32.01 57.57 -3.30
N VAL A 75 -31.34 58.37 -2.47
CA VAL A 75 -29.88 58.54 -2.46
C VAL A 75 -29.10 57.36 -1.86
N ASP A 76 -29.70 56.55 -0.98
CA ASP A 76 -29.01 55.39 -0.35
C ASP A 76 -28.73 54.24 -1.33
N PHE A 77 -29.51 54.16 -2.42
CA PHE A 77 -29.30 53.18 -3.49
C PHE A 77 -28.06 53.47 -4.35
N LEU A 78 -27.61 54.73 -4.42
CA LEU A 78 -26.48 55.14 -5.27
C LEU A 78 -25.13 54.87 -4.59
N ILE A 79 -25.07 54.89 -3.26
CA ILE A 79 -23.83 54.62 -2.50
C ILE A 79 -23.55 53.11 -2.44
N GLY A 80 -24.59 52.27 -2.31
CA GLY A 80 -24.47 50.81 -2.36
C GLY A 80 -24.06 50.29 -3.75
N ALA A 81 -24.63 50.84 -4.82
CA ALA A 81 -24.30 50.45 -6.20
C ALA A 81 -22.87 50.85 -6.60
N GLY A 82 -22.38 52.00 -6.11
CA GLY A 82 -21.01 52.47 -6.36
C GLY A 82 -19.95 51.59 -5.72
N VAL A 83 -20.15 51.15 -4.47
CA VAL A 83 -19.20 50.27 -3.76
C VAL A 83 -19.16 48.87 -4.39
N VAL A 84 -20.31 48.32 -4.79
CA VAL A 84 -20.37 47.03 -5.50
C VAL A 84 -19.72 47.11 -6.87
N ALA A 85 -19.95 48.20 -7.63
CA ALA A 85 -19.29 48.40 -8.93
C ALA A 85 -17.77 48.52 -8.79
N VAL A 86 -17.27 49.21 -7.75
CA VAL A 86 -15.82 49.31 -7.48
C VAL A 86 -15.24 47.97 -7.05
N ILE A 87 -15.91 47.18 -6.22
CA ILE A 87 -15.46 45.82 -5.84
C ILE A 87 -15.45 44.90 -7.07
N VAL A 88 -16.48 44.93 -7.91
CA VAL A 88 -16.54 44.14 -9.15
C VAL A 88 -15.43 44.59 -10.11
N VAL A 89 -15.17 45.89 -10.25
CA VAL A 89 -14.07 46.40 -11.08
C VAL A 89 -12.70 46.04 -10.50
N VAL A 90 -12.50 46.05 -9.18
CA VAL A 90 -11.24 45.60 -8.56
C VAL A 90 -11.06 44.08 -8.71
N VAL A 91 -12.11 43.28 -8.60
CA VAL A 91 -12.07 41.82 -8.82
C VAL A 91 -11.84 41.50 -10.31
N VAL A 92 -12.51 42.21 -11.23
CA VAL A 92 -12.40 41.99 -12.68
C VAL A 92 -11.08 42.54 -13.25
N LEU A 93 -10.57 43.67 -12.75
CA LEU A 93 -9.26 44.23 -13.12
C LEU A 93 -8.10 43.50 -12.41
N GLY A 94 -8.33 42.95 -11.21
CA GLY A 94 -7.38 42.08 -10.50
C GLY A 94 -7.25 40.68 -11.08
N SER A 95 -8.14 40.30 -12.01
CA SER A 95 -8.14 38.98 -12.66
C SER A 95 -7.26 38.89 -13.92
N LYS A 96 -6.54 39.96 -14.31
CA LYS A 96 -5.65 39.91 -15.48
C LYS A 96 -4.24 39.42 -15.10
N LYS A 97 -3.95 38.20 -15.56
CA LYS A 97 -2.64 37.53 -15.68
C LYS A 97 -1.93 37.22 -14.36
N ARG A 98 -2.49 36.27 -13.62
CA ARG A 98 -1.63 35.27 -12.96
C ARG A 98 -1.20 34.29 -14.06
N GLY A 99 -0.14 34.64 -14.78
CA GLY A 99 0.49 33.71 -15.71
C GLY A 99 0.76 32.42 -14.96
N LYS A 100 0.21 31.31 -15.46
CA LYS A 100 0.54 29.96 -15.00
C LYS A 100 2.05 29.85 -15.20
N LYS A 101 2.84 30.12 -14.15
CA LYS A 101 4.25 29.74 -14.12
C LYS A 101 4.19 28.22 -14.24
N GLY A 102 4.42 27.73 -15.44
CA GLY A 102 4.77 26.33 -15.66
C GLY A 102 6.10 26.10 -14.97
N GLY A 103 6.06 25.99 -13.64
CA GLY A 103 7.04 25.17 -12.95
C GLY A 103 6.72 23.77 -13.45
N SER A 104 7.58 23.23 -14.31
CA SER A 104 7.62 21.80 -14.54
C SER A 104 7.74 21.16 -13.16
N ALA A 105 6.64 20.59 -12.67
CA ALA A 105 6.67 19.77 -11.48
C ALA A 105 7.72 18.68 -11.74
N MET A 106 8.71 18.61 -10.86
CA MET A 106 9.71 17.56 -10.97
C MET A 106 8.98 16.23 -10.72
N PRO A 107 9.14 15.22 -11.58
CA PRO A 107 8.48 13.94 -11.37
C PRO A 107 8.86 13.35 -10.02
N HIS A 108 7.91 12.70 -9.35
CA HIS A 108 8.16 12.04 -8.08
C HIS A 108 9.07 10.84 -8.32
N MET A 109 10.36 10.96 -7.99
CA MET A 109 11.36 9.92 -8.16
C MET A 109 11.44 9.00 -6.93
N PRO A 110 11.72 7.70 -7.11
CA PRO A 110 11.88 6.79 -6.00
C PRO A 110 13.17 7.15 -5.26
N SER A 111 13.11 7.17 -3.94
CA SER A 111 14.27 7.40 -3.09
C SER A 111 15.17 6.15 -3.04
N GLY A 112 16.48 6.35 -3.04
CA GLY A 112 17.49 5.28 -2.96
C GLY A 112 17.91 4.69 -4.31
N ALA A 113 18.84 3.74 -4.29
CA ALA A 113 19.24 2.97 -5.47
C ALA A 113 18.29 1.78 -5.71
N PRO A 114 18.17 1.25 -6.95
CA PRO A 114 17.48 -0.01 -7.20
C PRO A 114 18.06 -1.13 -6.34
N LEU A 115 17.20 -2.07 -5.93
CA LEU A 115 17.66 -3.24 -5.19
C LEU A 115 18.44 -4.19 -6.10
N GLN A 116 19.32 -5.00 -5.52
CA GLN A 116 20.16 -5.93 -6.28
C GLN A 116 19.32 -6.97 -7.06
N ASP A 117 19.69 -7.20 -8.31
CA ASP A 117 19.16 -8.30 -9.11
C ASP A 117 19.93 -9.60 -8.81
N ASN A 118 19.22 -10.60 -8.28
CA ASN A 118 19.78 -11.89 -7.90
C ASN A 118 19.33 -13.04 -8.81
N THR A 119 18.82 -12.74 -10.01
CA THR A 119 18.33 -13.71 -11.00
C THR A 119 19.29 -14.89 -11.19
N ASN A 120 20.58 -14.60 -11.38
CA ASN A 120 21.59 -15.62 -11.68
C ASN A 120 21.81 -16.63 -10.55
N ALA A 121 21.54 -16.25 -9.30
CA ALA A 121 21.62 -17.15 -8.15
C ALA A 121 20.27 -17.84 -7.87
N ILE A 122 19.17 -17.09 -7.99
CA ILE A 122 17.83 -17.55 -7.62
C ILE A 122 17.26 -18.57 -8.60
N VAL A 123 17.35 -18.33 -9.92
CA VAL A 123 16.74 -19.22 -10.91
C VAL A 123 17.31 -20.64 -10.84
N PRO A 124 18.64 -20.85 -10.77
CA PRO A 124 19.18 -22.19 -10.56
C PRO A 124 18.75 -22.82 -9.24
N ALA A 125 18.61 -22.04 -8.16
CA ALA A 125 18.20 -22.55 -6.85
C ALA A 125 16.76 -23.09 -6.87
N ILE A 126 15.81 -22.34 -7.45
CA ILE A 126 14.42 -22.79 -7.63
C ILE A 126 14.41 -24.06 -8.49
N ARG A 127 15.18 -24.08 -9.59
CA ARG A 127 15.23 -25.22 -10.53
C ARG A 127 15.78 -26.52 -9.94
N ARG A 128 16.49 -26.49 -8.81
CA ARG A 128 16.86 -27.71 -8.07
C ARG A 128 15.62 -28.44 -7.53
N TYR A 129 14.58 -27.69 -7.17
CA TYR A 129 13.35 -28.22 -6.61
C TYR A 129 12.17 -28.14 -7.57
N ASP A 130 12.27 -27.38 -8.66
CA ASP A 130 11.25 -27.25 -9.70
C ASP A 130 11.89 -27.03 -11.08
N GLU A 131 12.23 -28.13 -11.74
CA GLU A 131 12.91 -28.15 -13.05
C GLU A 131 12.13 -27.41 -14.14
N ASN A 132 10.81 -27.34 -14.00
CA ASN A 132 9.92 -26.70 -14.97
C ASN A 132 9.77 -25.20 -14.75
N PHE A 133 10.41 -24.62 -13.73
CA PHE A 133 10.29 -23.20 -13.42
C PHE A 133 10.80 -22.33 -14.57
N SER A 134 9.90 -21.47 -15.07
CA SER A 134 10.15 -20.49 -16.12
C SER A 134 10.06 -19.08 -15.53
N LEU A 135 11.21 -18.42 -15.37
CA LEU A 135 11.26 -17.04 -14.89
C LEU A 135 10.47 -16.09 -15.80
N ASP A 136 10.52 -16.28 -17.12
CA ASP A 136 9.83 -15.40 -18.07
C ASP A 136 8.31 -15.46 -17.88
N ARG A 137 7.75 -16.68 -17.77
CA ARG A 137 6.32 -16.87 -17.49
C ARG A 137 5.93 -16.31 -16.13
N PHE A 138 6.74 -16.61 -15.11
CA PHE A 138 6.51 -16.12 -13.77
C PHE A 138 6.53 -14.58 -13.73
N THR A 139 7.52 -13.94 -14.35
CA THR A 139 7.64 -12.49 -14.43
C THR A 139 6.48 -11.85 -15.19
N GLY A 140 6.01 -12.48 -16.27
CA GLY A 140 4.79 -12.05 -16.97
C GLY A 140 3.57 -12.06 -16.06
N TRP A 141 3.37 -13.15 -15.34
CA TRP A 141 2.28 -13.30 -14.37
C TRP A 141 2.38 -12.32 -13.20
N VAL A 142 3.57 -12.08 -12.64
CA VAL A 142 3.80 -11.07 -11.58
C VAL A 142 3.35 -9.68 -12.02
N LYS A 143 3.68 -9.29 -13.26
CA LYS A 143 3.26 -8.00 -13.84
C LYS A 143 1.75 -7.91 -13.98
N GLU A 144 1.11 -9.00 -14.41
CA GLU A 144 -0.34 -9.09 -14.52
C GLU A 144 -1.02 -8.98 -13.16
N VAL A 145 -0.55 -9.73 -12.15
CA VAL A 145 -1.04 -9.65 -10.76
C VAL A 145 -0.94 -8.20 -10.26
N PHE A 146 0.22 -7.56 -10.43
CA PHE A 146 0.41 -6.18 -10.02
C PHE A 146 -0.58 -5.22 -10.69
N ILE A 147 -0.75 -5.29 -12.01
CA ILE A 147 -1.69 -4.43 -12.75
C ILE A 147 -3.13 -4.69 -12.29
N THR A 148 -3.51 -5.97 -12.16
CA THR A 148 -4.87 -6.36 -11.74
C THR A 148 -5.20 -5.83 -10.34
N LEU A 149 -4.22 -5.82 -9.43
CA LEU A 149 -4.36 -5.19 -8.11
C LEU A 149 -4.66 -3.69 -8.22
N GLN A 150 -3.88 -2.95 -9.01
CA GLN A 150 -4.09 -1.50 -9.16
C GLN A 150 -5.44 -1.17 -9.83
N GLU A 151 -5.85 -1.98 -10.81
CA GLU A 151 -7.15 -1.84 -11.48
C GLU A 151 -8.32 -2.13 -10.53
N ALA A 152 -8.24 -3.20 -9.75
CA ALA A 152 -9.26 -3.56 -8.75
C ALA A 152 -9.40 -2.50 -7.66
N TRP A 153 -8.26 -1.91 -7.26
CA TRP A 153 -8.21 -0.81 -6.29
C TRP A 153 -8.97 0.42 -6.81
N THR A 154 -8.61 0.88 -8.02
CA THR A 154 -9.27 2.03 -8.67
C THR A 154 -10.76 1.77 -8.90
N ALA A 155 -11.12 0.55 -9.30
CA ALA A 155 -12.50 0.15 -9.55
C ALA A 155 -13.34 -0.07 -8.28
N LYS A 156 -12.71 -0.04 -7.09
CA LYS A 156 -13.34 -0.40 -5.81
C LYS A 156 -13.95 -1.81 -5.80
N ASP A 157 -13.40 -2.71 -6.59
CA ASP A 157 -13.86 -4.10 -6.71
C ASP A 157 -12.74 -5.06 -6.35
N TRP A 158 -12.54 -5.23 -5.04
CA TRP A 158 -11.51 -6.13 -4.52
C TRP A 158 -11.83 -7.61 -4.75
N SER A 159 -13.03 -7.98 -5.18
CA SER A 159 -13.34 -9.40 -5.43
C SER A 159 -12.49 -9.99 -6.56
N ARG A 160 -12.07 -9.15 -7.52
CA ARG A 160 -11.31 -9.55 -8.72
C ARG A 160 -9.93 -10.13 -8.42
N ILE A 161 -9.32 -9.70 -7.32
CA ILE A 161 -7.95 -10.08 -6.97
C ILE A 161 -7.90 -11.24 -5.97
N ARG A 162 -9.06 -11.66 -5.47
CA ARG A 162 -9.19 -12.80 -4.55
C ARG A 162 -8.44 -14.06 -5.01
N PRO A 163 -8.37 -14.41 -6.31
CA PRO A 163 -7.62 -15.58 -6.77
C PRO A 163 -6.12 -15.53 -6.47
N PHE A 164 -5.54 -14.34 -6.32
CA PHE A 164 -4.09 -14.15 -6.29
C PHE A 164 -3.53 -13.99 -4.88
N GLU A 165 -4.31 -13.44 -3.96
CA GLU A 165 -3.81 -13.08 -2.63
C GLU A 165 -4.09 -14.14 -1.58
N LYS A 166 -3.10 -14.35 -0.71
CA LYS A 166 -3.29 -15.05 0.55
C LYS A 166 -4.38 -14.35 1.39
N GLU A 167 -5.08 -15.12 2.22
CA GLU A 167 -6.21 -14.62 3.02
C GLU A 167 -5.88 -13.36 3.81
N GLU A 168 -4.76 -13.33 4.52
CA GLU A 168 -4.42 -12.22 5.40
C GLU A 168 -4.16 -10.93 4.61
N LEU A 169 -3.47 -11.04 3.47
CA LEU A 169 -3.22 -9.93 2.55
C LEU A 169 -4.53 -9.38 1.99
N PHE A 170 -5.41 -10.28 1.54
CA PHE A 170 -6.72 -9.93 1.00
C PHE A 170 -7.57 -9.15 2.00
N GLN A 171 -7.64 -9.62 3.25
CA GLN A 171 -8.41 -8.96 4.30
C GLN A 171 -7.85 -7.58 4.65
N GLN A 172 -6.52 -7.43 4.66
CA GLN A 172 -5.87 -6.15 4.89
C GLN A 172 -6.23 -5.14 3.80
N HIS A 173 -6.07 -5.51 2.54
CA HIS A 173 -6.39 -4.63 1.42
C HIS A 173 -7.88 -4.33 1.31
N ALA A 174 -8.75 -5.32 1.53
CA ALA A 174 -10.21 -5.11 1.55
C ALA A 174 -10.62 -4.06 2.61
N LYS A 175 -10.00 -4.11 3.80
CA LYS A 175 -10.24 -3.12 4.85
C LYS A 175 -9.79 -1.71 4.43
N GLN A 176 -8.61 -1.58 3.82
CA GLN A 176 -8.11 -0.29 3.35
C GLN A 176 -8.99 0.29 2.25
N LEU A 177 -9.43 -0.54 1.30
CA LEU A 177 -10.35 -0.12 0.24
C LEU A 177 -11.70 0.34 0.81
N GLN A 178 -12.23 -0.38 1.81
CA GLN A 178 -13.46 0.01 2.49
C GLN A 178 -13.33 1.40 3.14
N GLN A 179 -12.16 1.75 3.69
CA GLN A 179 -11.94 3.09 4.25
C GLN A 179 -12.04 4.18 3.17
N TYR A 180 -11.55 3.94 1.96
CA TYR A 180 -11.71 4.88 0.83
C TYR A 180 -13.18 5.03 0.42
N ILE A 181 -13.91 3.91 0.38
CA ILE A 181 -15.35 3.89 0.09
C ILE A 181 -16.11 4.71 1.15
N ASP A 182 -15.84 4.47 2.44
CA ASP A 182 -16.51 5.16 3.55
C ASP A 182 -16.21 6.66 3.56
N GLN A 183 -15.02 7.06 3.11
CA GLN A 183 -14.62 8.46 2.96
C GLN A 183 -15.17 9.13 1.69
N GLY A 184 -15.84 8.38 0.80
CA GLY A 184 -16.30 8.89 -0.48
C GLY A 184 -15.15 9.36 -1.37
N ARG A 185 -14.03 8.62 -1.35
CA ARG A 185 -12.82 8.91 -2.11
C ARG A 185 -12.46 7.75 -3.01
N THR A 186 -11.87 8.07 -4.16
CA THR A 186 -11.28 7.07 -5.06
C THR A 186 -9.82 7.42 -5.28
N ASN A 187 -8.95 6.42 -5.09
CA ASN A 187 -7.56 6.49 -5.52
C ASN A 187 -7.48 5.95 -6.95
N HIS A 188 -7.04 6.80 -7.87
CA HIS A 188 -6.96 6.51 -9.30
C HIS A 188 -5.53 6.20 -9.67
N ILE A 189 -5.33 4.99 -10.16
CA ILE A 189 -4.02 4.53 -10.62
C ILE A 189 -4.10 4.31 -12.12
N GLU A 190 -3.39 5.15 -12.87
CA GLU A 190 -3.49 5.21 -14.32
C GLU A 190 -2.11 5.10 -14.98
N ARG A 191 -2.10 4.73 -16.27
CA ARG A 191 -0.91 4.75 -17.14
C ARG A 191 0.30 3.99 -16.56
N ILE A 192 0.04 2.85 -15.92
CA ILE A 192 1.04 1.96 -15.33
C ILE A 192 2.03 1.48 -16.40
N ALA A 193 3.32 1.62 -16.11
CA ALA A 193 4.40 1.08 -16.89
C ALA A 193 5.43 0.44 -15.96
N ILE A 194 5.66 -0.87 -16.11
CA ILE A 194 6.64 -1.62 -15.33
C ILE A 194 7.95 -1.63 -16.12
N ASN A 195 8.94 -0.87 -15.65
CA ASN A 195 10.22 -0.67 -16.30
C ASN A 195 11.16 -1.87 -16.09
N GLN A 196 11.19 -2.38 -14.86
CA GLN A 196 12.01 -3.52 -14.46
C GLN A 196 11.21 -4.47 -13.58
N ALA A 197 11.47 -5.77 -13.70
CA ALA A 197 10.94 -6.79 -12.83
C ALA A 197 11.94 -7.95 -12.74
N TYR A 198 12.43 -8.27 -11.54
CA TYR A 198 13.42 -9.33 -11.34
C TYR A 198 13.39 -9.94 -9.93
N PRO A 199 13.85 -11.19 -9.75
CA PRO A 199 14.05 -11.81 -8.45
C PRO A 199 15.04 -11.05 -7.56
N PHE A 200 14.59 -10.67 -6.37
CA PHE A 200 15.41 -10.06 -5.32
C PHE A 200 15.86 -11.09 -4.29
N GLU A 201 14.94 -11.91 -3.77
CA GLU A 201 15.22 -12.90 -2.72
C GLU A 201 14.41 -14.16 -2.95
N TYR A 202 15.04 -15.31 -2.76
CA TYR A 202 14.39 -16.61 -2.69
C TYR A 202 14.69 -17.25 -1.33
N ARG A 203 13.63 -17.64 -0.62
CA ARG A 203 13.71 -18.28 0.68
C ARG A 203 12.91 -19.57 0.67
N ARG A 204 13.53 -20.66 1.05
CA ARG A 204 12.87 -21.94 1.27
C ARG A 204 12.95 -22.28 2.74
N GLU A 205 11.79 -22.45 3.36
CA GLU A 205 11.63 -22.88 4.75
C GLU A 205 11.10 -24.32 4.76
N SER A 206 10.76 -24.86 5.93
CA SER A 206 10.32 -26.27 6.06
C SER A 206 9.07 -26.60 5.25
N GLU A 207 8.06 -25.73 5.27
CA GLU A 207 6.76 -25.98 4.62
C GLU A 207 6.57 -25.24 3.28
N TYR A 208 7.09 -24.02 3.18
CA TYR A 208 6.84 -23.12 2.06
C TYR A 208 8.14 -22.58 1.47
N GLU A 209 8.05 -22.20 0.20
CA GLU A 209 9.05 -21.38 -0.46
C GLU A 209 8.46 -20.02 -0.83
N TYR A 210 9.32 -19.00 -0.79
CA TYR A 210 8.99 -17.60 -0.99
C TYR A 210 9.91 -16.99 -2.03
N LEU A 211 9.34 -16.28 -2.99
CA LEU A 211 10.06 -15.55 -4.03
C LEU A 211 9.66 -14.08 -3.98
N LYS A 212 10.60 -13.21 -3.62
CA LYS A 212 10.44 -11.76 -3.65
C LYS A 212 10.84 -11.22 -5.01
N MET A 213 9.91 -10.58 -5.69
CA MET A 213 10.10 -9.91 -6.97
C MET A 213 10.20 -8.41 -6.75
N TYR A 214 11.31 -7.82 -7.20
CA TYR A 214 11.47 -6.37 -7.29
C TYR A 214 10.82 -5.85 -8.56
N LEU A 215 10.04 -4.77 -8.45
CA LEU A 215 9.49 -4.03 -9.58
C LEU A 215 9.91 -2.56 -9.52
N ASP A 216 10.23 -1.98 -10.68
CA ASP A 216 10.35 -0.53 -10.88
C ASP A 216 9.20 -0.08 -11.80
N VAL A 217 8.39 0.85 -11.33
CA VAL A 217 7.09 1.20 -11.91
C VAL A 217 6.95 2.70 -12.07
N ARG A 218 6.42 3.13 -13.22
CA ARG A 218 5.93 4.49 -13.44
C ARG A 218 4.41 4.46 -13.55
N MET A 219 3.70 5.32 -12.83
CA MET A 219 2.24 5.45 -12.91
C MET A 219 1.75 6.84 -12.54
N ILE A 220 0.55 7.19 -12.94
CA ILE A 220 -0.19 8.34 -12.42
C ILE A 220 -0.96 7.87 -11.19
N ASP A 221 -0.87 8.61 -10.09
CA ASP A 221 -1.54 8.30 -8.83
C ASP A 221 -2.11 9.59 -8.22
N TYR A 222 -3.43 9.63 -8.07
CA TYR A 222 -4.14 10.74 -7.45
C TYR A 222 -5.42 10.28 -6.75
N ILE A 223 -5.91 11.09 -5.82
CA ILE A 223 -7.14 10.81 -5.08
C ILE A 223 -8.17 11.88 -5.42
N SER A 224 -9.40 11.46 -5.74
CA SER A 224 -10.54 12.35 -5.94
C SER A 224 -11.66 12.08 -4.96
N GLU A 225 -12.49 13.10 -4.71
CA GLU A 225 -13.80 12.92 -4.08
C GLU A 225 -14.79 12.34 -5.09
N ASP A 226 -15.57 11.34 -4.67
CA ASP A 226 -16.53 10.66 -5.54
C ASP A 226 -17.68 11.57 -5.95
N ALA A 227 -18.17 12.38 -5.01
CA ALA A 227 -19.35 13.24 -5.24
C ALA A 227 -19.09 14.36 -6.25
N THR A 228 -17.86 14.86 -6.31
CA THR A 228 -17.50 16.06 -7.10
C THR A 228 -16.54 15.75 -8.24
N GLY A 229 -15.83 14.62 -8.19
CA GLY A 229 -14.72 14.30 -9.09
C GLY A 229 -13.49 15.19 -8.88
N LYS A 230 -13.50 16.06 -7.86
CA LYS A 230 -12.41 16.99 -7.57
C LYS A 230 -11.20 16.21 -7.03
N VAL A 231 -10.03 16.45 -7.62
CA VAL A 231 -8.76 15.93 -7.10
C VAL A 231 -8.45 16.60 -5.77
N VAL A 232 -8.20 15.79 -4.75
CA VAL A 232 -7.85 16.24 -3.39
C VAL A 232 -6.39 15.97 -3.05
N MET A 233 -5.75 14.98 -3.69
CA MET A 233 -4.32 14.67 -3.55
C MET A 233 -3.76 14.14 -4.86
N GLY A 234 -2.47 14.33 -5.10
CA GLY A 234 -1.79 13.95 -6.34
C GLY A 234 -2.11 14.86 -7.52
N ASP A 235 -1.61 14.48 -8.70
CA ASP A 235 -1.81 15.20 -9.95
C ASP A 235 -2.07 14.18 -11.08
N LYS A 236 -2.95 14.53 -12.02
CA LYS A 236 -3.36 13.64 -13.12
C LYS A 236 -2.32 13.57 -14.24
N ASP A 237 -1.44 14.57 -14.31
CA ASP A 237 -0.46 14.76 -15.37
C ASP A 237 0.97 14.44 -14.89
N ASP A 238 1.21 14.41 -13.57
CA ASP A 238 2.54 14.14 -13.01
C ASP A 238 2.73 12.65 -12.62
N PRO A 239 3.66 11.93 -13.27
CA PRO A 239 3.93 10.54 -12.94
C PRO A 239 4.75 10.39 -11.66
N TYR A 240 4.38 9.36 -10.90
CA TYR A 240 5.14 8.77 -9.83
C TYR A 240 6.00 7.64 -10.37
N PHE A 241 7.24 7.60 -9.88
CA PHE A 241 8.18 6.51 -10.10
C PHE A 241 8.39 5.81 -8.76
N LEU A 242 7.98 4.57 -8.69
CA LEU A 242 7.86 3.78 -7.47
C LEU A 242 8.55 2.44 -7.65
N ARG A 243 8.99 1.89 -6.53
CA ARG A 243 9.66 0.59 -6.48
C ARG A 243 8.94 -0.29 -5.51
N TYR A 244 8.79 -1.56 -5.84
CA TYR A 244 8.03 -2.53 -5.05
C TYR A 244 8.81 -3.81 -4.82
N LEU A 245 8.54 -4.45 -3.68
CA LEU A 245 8.82 -5.86 -3.44
C LEU A 245 7.49 -6.59 -3.29
N LEU A 246 7.24 -7.55 -4.18
CA LEU A 246 6.11 -8.47 -4.11
C LEU A 246 6.64 -9.83 -3.64
N THR A 247 6.13 -10.35 -2.53
CA THR A 247 6.49 -11.68 -2.04
C THR A 247 5.41 -12.67 -2.47
N PHE A 248 5.82 -13.67 -3.24
CA PHE A 248 4.99 -14.79 -3.61
C PHE A 248 5.38 -16.00 -2.79
N MET A 249 4.41 -16.83 -2.42
CA MET A 249 4.64 -18.08 -1.68
C MET A 249 3.96 -19.26 -2.37
N ARG A 250 4.55 -20.44 -2.24
CA ARG A 250 3.88 -21.72 -2.51
C ARG A 250 4.42 -22.81 -1.60
N ARG A 251 3.67 -23.89 -1.45
CA ARG A 251 4.08 -25.04 -0.64
C ARG A 251 5.26 -25.75 -1.29
N ASN A 252 6.19 -26.21 -0.47
CA ASN A 252 7.31 -27.03 -0.92
C ASN A 252 6.82 -28.27 -1.69
N GLY A 253 7.49 -28.55 -2.82
CA GLY A 253 7.18 -29.72 -3.65
C GLY A 253 6.14 -29.47 -4.74
N VAL A 254 5.45 -28.33 -4.71
CA VAL A 254 4.62 -27.88 -5.83
C VAL A 254 5.53 -27.56 -7.03
N LYS A 255 5.24 -28.18 -8.17
CA LYS A 255 6.00 -28.02 -9.42
C LYS A 255 5.26 -27.13 -10.40
N THR A 256 5.99 -26.38 -11.21
CA THR A 256 5.40 -25.59 -12.29
C THR A 256 4.76 -26.52 -13.32
N ASP A 257 3.46 -26.33 -13.57
CA ASP A 257 2.70 -26.98 -14.63
C ASP A 257 2.67 -26.07 -15.86
N ALA A 258 3.10 -26.58 -17.02
CA ALA A 258 3.19 -25.79 -18.24
C ALA A 258 1.84 -25.29 -18.79
N ALA A 259 0.73 -25.97 -18.45
CA ALA A 259 -0.61 -25.65 -18.91
C ALA A 259 -1.43 -24.88 -17.86
N LYS A 260 -1.13 -25.05 -16.56
CA LYS A 260 -1.95 -24.50 -15.47
C LYS A 260 -1.26 -23.41 -14.65
N SER A 261 0.06 -23.46 -14.50
CA SER A 261 0.75 -22.51 -13.63
C SER A 261 0.93 -21.14 -14.27
N ASN A 262 0.85 -20.09 -13.45
CA ASN A 262 1.03 -18.70 -13.87
C ASN A 262 0.08 -18.26 -14.99
N HIS A 263 -1.12 -18.88 -15.09
CA HIS A 263 -2.14 -18.50 -16.07
C HIS A 263 -3.16 -17.55 -15.46
N SER A 264 -3.41 -16.46 -16.19
CA SER A 264 -4.45 -15.46 -15.91
C SER A 264 -5.80 -16.09 -15.61
N THR A 265 -6.38 -15.76 -14.45
CA THR A 265 -7.81 -15.46 -14.12
C THR A 265 -8.92 -16.00 -15.03
N THR A 266 -8.73 -17.15 -15.65
CA THR A 266 -9.69 -17.77 -16.57
C THR A 266 -9.87 -19.23 -16.24
N ALA A 267 -9.02 -19.81 -15.38
CA ALA A 267 -9.10 -21.20 -14.98
C ALA A 267 -8.60 -21.41 -13.54
N CYS A 268 -9.33 -22.20 -12.76
CA CYS A 268 -8.89 -22.68 -11.46
C CYS A 268 -7.63 -23.57 -11.62
N PRO A 269 -6.54 -23.34 -10.87
CA PRO A 269 -5.30 -24.14 -10.99
C PRO A 269 -5.51 -25.62 -10.63
N HIS A 270 -6.51 -25.94 -9.81
CA HIS A 270 -6.85 -27.32 -9.45
C HIS A 270 -7.62 -28.05 -10.56
N CYS A 271 -8.76 -27.50 -11.02
CA CYS A 271 -9.69 -28.20 -11.92
C CYS A 271 -9.84 -27.61 -13.33
N GLY A 272 -9.27 -26.45 -13.62
CA GLY A 272 -9.34 -25.79 -14.93
C GLY A 272 -10.64 -25.03 -15.23
N ALA A 273 -11.59 -24.97 -14.28
CA ALA A 273 -12.88 -24.30 -14.50
C ALA A 273 -12.77 -22.76 -14.53
N PRO A 274 -13.61 -22.05 -15.30
CA PRO A 274 -13.64 -20.58 -15.34
C PRO A 274 -13.70 -19.96 -13.95
N THR A 275 -12.87 -18.96 -13.68
CA THR A 275 -12.73 -18.37 -12.33
C THR A 275 -13.93 -17.51 -11.97
N LYS A 276 -14.98 -18.17 -11.46
CA LYS A 276 -15.86 -17.60 -10.45
C LYS A 276 -15.37 -18.10 -9.10
N ILE A 277 -14.74 -17.21 -8.35
CA ILE A 277 -14.16 -17.53 -7.05
C ILE A 277 -14.96 -16.79 -6.00
N THR A 278 -15.34 -17.50 -4.95
CA THR A 278 -16.04 -16.90 -3.81
C THR A 278 -15.09 -16.00 -3.03
N SER A 279 -15.62 -15.11 -2.18
CA SER A 279 -14.81 -14.28 -1.27
C SER A 279 -13.86 -15.09 -0.37
N ALA A 280 -14.16 -16.37 -0.11
CA ALA A 280 -13.29 -17.27 0.63
C ALA A 280 -12.06 -17.76 -0.17
N GLY A 281 -11.90 -17.37 -1.44
CA GLY A 281 -10.86 -17.93 -2.32
C GLY A 281 -11.17 -19.36 -2.79
N LYS A 282 -12.40 -19.82 -2.55
CA LYS A 282 -12.88 -21.15 -2.90
C LYS A 282 -13.44 -21.16 -4.32
N CYS A 283 -12.93 -22.07 -5.16
CA CYS A 283 -13.47 -22.37 -6.47
C CYS A 283 -14.87 -22.94 -6.35
N GLU A 284 -15.85 -22.36 -7.05
CA GLU A 284 -17.24 -22.80 -7.01
C GLU A 284 -17.46 -24.19 -7.63
N TYR A 285 -16.56 -24.62 -8.52
CA TYR A 285 -16.69 -25.89 -9.26
C TYR A 285 -16.12 -27.09 -8.50
N CYS A 286 -14.89 -27.00 -7.99
CA CYS A 286 -14.24 -28.10 -7.28
C CYS A 286 -14.15 -27.92 -5.76
N GLY A 287 -14.59 -26.77 -5.24
CA GLY A 287 -14.60 -26.48 -3.81
C GLY A 287 -13.22 -26.23 -3.19
N PHE A 288 -12.19 -26.06 -4.00
CA PHE A 288 -10.81 -25.92 -3.54
C PHE A 288 -10.44 -24.46 -3.22
N ILE A 289 -9.61 -24.23 -2.19
CA ILE A 289 -9.14 -22.89 -1.80
C ILE A 289 -7.82 -22.59 -2.50
N ILE A 290 -7.85 -21.79 -3.56
CA ILE A 290 -6.68 -21.60 -4.44
C ILE A 290 -5.63 -20.61 -3.88
N THR A 291 -5.92 -19.98 -2.75
CA THR A 291 -5.14 -18.89 -2.14
C THR A 291 -4.14 -19.35 -1.08
N THR A 292 -3.96 -20.67 -0.92
CA THR A 292 -3.10 -21.27 0.11
C THR A 292 -1.67 -21.56 -0.35
N GLY A 293 -1.38 -21.44 -1.65
CA GLY A 293 -0.09 -21.84 -2.21
C GLY A 293 0.07 -23.35 -2.43
N GLU A 294 -0.99 -24.14 -2.27
CA GLU A 294 -0.96 -25.61 -2.37
C GLU A 294 -0.84 -26.15 -3.81
N HIS A 295 -1.08 -25.32 -4.82
CA HIS A 295 -1.04 -25.73 -6.23
C HIS A 295 -0.24 -24.80 -7.14
N ASP A 296 -0.07 -23.55 -6.74
CA ASP A 296 0.78 -22.60 -7.45
C ASP A 296 1.16 -21.45 -6.52
N TRP A 297 1.97 -20.52 -7.03
CA TRP A 297 2.31 -19.29 -6.34
C TRP A 297 1.10 -18.42 -6.03
N VAL A 298 1.08 -17.85 -4.82
CA VAL A 298 0.11 -16.85 -4.38
C VAL A 298 0.85 -15.64 -3.82
N LEU A 299 0.32 -14.44 -4.01
CA LEU A 299 0.88 -13.22 -3.43
C LEU A 299 0.60 -13.20 -1.93
N SER A 300 1.64 -13.15 -1.11
CA SER A 300 1.55 -13.12 0.34
C SER A 300 1.88 -11.75 0.95
N ASP A 301 2.64 -10.91 0.24
CA ASP A 301 3.02 -9.57 0.70
C ASP A 301 3.32 -8.65 -0.48
N ILE A 302 3.03 -7.37 -0.34
CA ILE A 302 3.43 -6.31 -1.26
C ILE A 302 3.86 -5.07 -0.46
N SER A 303 5.02 -4.51 -0.79
CA SER A 303 5.52 -3.31 -0.10
C SER A 303 6.28 -2.40 -1.05
N ALA A 304 6.15 -1.09 -0.84
CA ALA A 304 7.02 -0.12 -1.51
C ALA A 304 8.43 -0.15 -0.93
N VAL A 305 9.41 0.02 -1.81
CA VAL A 305 10.81 0.18 -1.46
C VAL A 305 11.05 1.63 -1.07
N LYS A 306 11.30 1.88 0.21
CA LYS A 306 11.58 3.21 0.76
C LYS A 306 13.09 3.41 0.92
N GLY A 307 13.61 4.56 0.50
CA GLY A 307 15.06 4.84 0.56
C GLY A 307 15.66 4.80 1.98
N SER A 308 14.85 4.97 3.03
CA SER A 308 15.27 4.87 4.44
C SER A 308 15.35 3.44 4.96
N THR A 309 14.82 2.45 4.24
CA THR A 309 14.73 1.06 4.70
C THR A 309 15.90 0.23 4.18
N HIS A 310 16.54 -0.54 5.06
CA HIS A 310 17.58 -1.49 4.67
C HIS A 310 16.95 -2.83 4.30
N TYR A 311 17.07 -3.24 3.04
CA TYR A 311 16.52 -4.50 2.52
C TYR A 311 17.56 -5.63 2.47
N GLY A 312 18.83 -5.35 2.74
CA GLY A 312 19.93 -6.29 2.53
C GLY A 312 20.22 -6.53 1.05
N SER A 313 21.07 -7.51 0.76
CA SER A 313 21.45 -7.88 -0.61
C SER A 313 20.46 -8.83 -1.29
N GLY A 314 19.43 -9.30 -0.59
CA GLY A 314 18.58 -10.40 -1.06
C GLY A 314 19.39 -11.70 -1.21
N GLY A 315 19.07 -12.51 -2.22
CA GLY A 315 19.81 -13.74 -2.54
C GLY A 315 19.02 -15.02 -2.26
N VAL A 316 19.72 -16.13 -2.01
CA VAL A 316 19.14 -17.46 -1.81
C VAL A 316 19.34 -17.91 -0.35
N TYR A 317 18.25 -18.28 0.32
CA TYR A 317 18.23 -18.78 1.68
C TYR A 317 17.47 -20.10 1.69
N ILE A 318 18.11 -21.20 2.08
CA ILE A 318 17.48 -22.52 2.12
C ILE A 318 17.68 -23.08 3.52
N ASP A 319 16.58 -23.30 4.21
CA ASP A 319 16.52 -24.03 5.47
C ASP A 319 15.79 -25.36 5.22
N ASP A 320 16.55 -26.42 5.04
CA ASP A 320 16.03 -27.76 4.75
C ASP A 320 15.58 -28.51 6.02
N GLY A 321 15.55 -27.87 7.20
CA GLY A 321 14.99 -28.45 8.42
C GLY A 321 15.69 -29.72 8.92
N MET A 322 16.94 -29.96 8.52
CA MET A 322 17.76 -31.01 9.14
C MET A 322 18.23 -30.54 10.51
N GLU A 323 17.37 -30.69 11.52
CA GLU A 323 17.81 -30.83 12.91
C GLU A 323 18.73 -32.06 12.95
N GLY A 324 20.02 -31.83 13.28
CA GLY A 324 21.00 -32.88 13.52
C GLY A 324 20.80 -33.59 14.86
#